data_AF-A0A9P4J4C7-F1
#
_entry.id   AF-A0A9P4J4C7-F1
#
_cell.length_a   1.000
_cell.length_b   1.000
_cell.length_c   1.000
_cell.angle_alpha   90.00
_cell.angle_beta   90.00
_cell.angle_gamma   90.00
#
_symmetry.space_group_name_H-M   'P 1'
#
loop_
_entity.id
_entity.type
_entity.pdbx_description
1 polymer ?
#
loop_
_entity_poly.entity_id
_entity_poly.type
_entity_poly.pdbx_seq_one_letter_code
_entity_poly.pdbx_strand_id
1 'polypeptide(L)' 'MSAHYDPRTNDQSRSKKQSMAELKLRRLNELNQRLQEDLNRRRIPVSEAAMDLIAFTDKEPKDFMVPSKWGTVSRQAR' A
#
# COMPACT_ATOMS: atom_id res chain seq x y z
N MET A 1 -4.00 -35.25 54.93
CA MET A 1 -4.02 -33.82 54.53
C MET A 1 -4.51 -33.74 53.10
N SER A 2 -5.82 -33.63 52.91
CA SER A 2 -6.48 -33.60 51.60
C SER A 2 -6.47 -32.17 51.06
N ALA A 3 -5.77 -31.95 49.95
CA ALA A 3 -5.68 -30.65 49.29
C ALA A 3 -7.07 -30.23 48.77
N HIS A 4 -7.55 -29.10 49.27
CA HIS A 4 -8.77 -28.44 48.85
C HIS A 4 -8.58 -27.96 47.40
N TYR A 5 -9.38 -28.47 46.46
CA TYR A 5 -9.44 -27.95 45.11
C TYR A 5 -10.40 -26.76 45.10
N ASP A 6 -9.85 -25.56 45.09
CA ASP A 6 -10.60 -24.31 44.96
C ASP A 6 -10.90 -24.09 43.47
N PRO A 7 -12.17 -24.10 43.01
CA PRO A 7 -12.47 -23.81 41.62
C PRO A 7 -12.20 -22.33 41.38
N ARG A 8 -11.09 -22.05 40.69
CA ARG A 8 -10.75 -20.72 40.18
C ARG A 8 -11.98 -20.11 39.50
N THR A 9 -12.59 -19.14 40.17
CA THR A 9 -13.58 -18.20 39.65
C THR A 9 -12.89 -17.27 38.66
N ASN A 10 -12.40 -17.81 37.54
CA ASN A 10 -11.91 -16.96 36.45
C ASN A 10 -13.06 -16.63 35.50
N ASP A 11 -13.94 -15.75 35.98
CA ASP A 11 -14.95 -15.02 35.21
C ASP A 11 -14.30 -13.99 34.24
N GLN A 12 -13.10 -14.30 33.73
CA GLN A 12 -12.40 -13.58 32.68
C GLN A 12 -12.39 -14.36 31.36
N SER A 13 -13.03 -15.54 31.34
CA SER A 13 -13.21 -16.36 30.14
C SER A 13 -14.28 -15.82 29.19
N ARG A 14 -15.01 -14.76 29.57
CA ARG A 14 -15.83 -13.95 28.66
C ARG A 14 -14.99 -12.90 27.93
N SER A 15 -13.75 -13.25 27.55
CA SER A 15 -13.06 -12.60 26.45
C SER A 15 -14.07 -12.51 25.30
N LYS A 16 -14.54 -11.29 25.03
CA LYS A 16 -15.59 -10.99 24.06
C LYS A 16 -15.26 -11.73 22.79
N LYS A 17 -15.93 -12.86 22.54
CA LYS A 17 -15.98 -13.46 21.21
C LYS A 17 -16.70 -12.42 20.37
N GLN A 18 -15.91 -11.55 19.74
CA GLN A 18 -16.42 -10.48 18.91
C GLN A 18 -17.34 -11.13 17.89
N SER A 19 -18.61 -10.74 17.90
CA SER A 19 -19.60 -11.39 17.03
C SER A 19 -19.14 -11.28 15.59
N MET A 20 -19.36 -12.31 14.77
CA MET A 20 -19.03 -12.26 13.34
C MET A 20 -19.66 -11.04 12.65
N ALA A 21 -20.81 -10.58 13.14
CA ALA A 21 -21.43 -9.33 12.70
C ALA A 21 -20.57 -8.09 13.00
N GLU A 22 -20.00 -8.01 14.20
CA GLU A 22 -19.17 -6.89 14.64
C GLU A 22 -17.82 -6.86 13.90
N LEU A 23 -17.22 -8.04 13.67
CA LEU A 23 -16.00 -8.17 12.84
C LEU A 23 -16.24 -7.73 11.39
N LYS A 24 -17.36 -8.15 10.79
CA LYS A 24 -17.75 -7.73 9.44
C LYS A 24 -17.98 -6.23 9.36
N LEU A 25 -18.68 -5.65 10.34
CA LEU A 25 -18.93 -4.22 10.42
C LEU A 25 -17.62 -3.44 10.49
N ARG A 26 -16.69 -3.85 11.37
CA ARG A 26 -15.36 -3.25 11.47
C ARG A 26 -14.63 -3.27 10.13
N ARG A 27 -14.60 -4.43 9.46
CA ARG A 27 -13.95 -4.57 8.15
C ARG A 27 -14.57 -3.69 7.07
N LEU A 28 -15.89 -3.56 7.07
CA LEU A 28 -16.60 -2.67 6.14
C LEU A 28 -16.25 -1.20 6.39
N ASN A 29 -16.17 -0.78 7.65
CA ASN A 29 -15.78 0.59 7.99
C ASN A 29 -14.33 0.88 7.60
N GLU A 30 -13.41 -0.06 7.85
CA GLU A 30 -12.01 0.06 7.42
C GLU A 30 -11.89 0.16 5.89
N LEU A 31 -12.67 -0.64 5.14
CA LEU A 31 -12.71 -0.54 3.68
C LEU A 31 -13.31 0.79 3.22
N ASN A 32 -14.40 1.23 3.83
CA ASN A 32 -15.05 2.49 3.49
C ASN A 32 -14.10 3.67 3.69
N GLN A 33 -13.36 3.69 4.81
CA GLN A 33 -12.35 4.70 5.07
C GLN A 33 -11.26 4.72 3.99
N ARG A 34 -10.70 3.56 3.62
CA ARG A 34 -9.70 3.47 2.54
C ARG A 34 -10.23 3.99 1.20
N LEU A 35 -11.48 3.64 0.87
CA LEU A 35 -12.12 4.12 -0.36
C LEU A 35 -12.34 5.63 -0.35
N GLN A 36 -12.70 6.22 0.80
CA GLN A 36 -12.80 7.67 0.93
C GLN A 36 -11.44 8.35 0.77
N GLU A 37 -10.38 7.79 1.37
CA GLU A 37 -9.01 8.28 1.21
C GLU A 37 -8.57 8.27 -0.27
N ASP A 38 -8.79 7.16 -0.98
CA ASP A 38 -8.48 7.02 -2.40
C ASP A 38 -9.33 7.94 -3.29
N LEU A 39 -10.60 8.16 -2.92
CA LEU A 39 -11.49 9.07 -3.64
C LEU A 39 -10.95 10.51 -3.55
N ASN A 40 -10.54 10.92 -2.35
CA ASN A 40 -10.05 12.26 -2.02
C ASN A 40 -8.62 12.53 -2.50
N ARG A 41 -7.90 11.51 -2.97
CA ARG A 41 -6.55 11.67 -3.51
C ARG A 41 -6.57 12.64 -4.71
N ARG A 42 -5.75 13.70 -4.64
CA ARG A 42 -5.59 14.66 -5.74
C ARG A 42 -5.08 13.95 -6.99
N ARG A 43 -5.79 14.14 -8.10
CA ARG A 43 -5.41 13.66 -9.44
C ARG A 43 -4.93 14.84 -10.29
N ILE A 44 -3.99 14.60 -11.19
CA ILE A 44 -3.61 15.53 -12.25
C ILE A 44 -4.16 15.03 -13.60
N PRO A 45 -4.42 15.92 -14.57
CA PRO A 45 -4.78 15.52 -15.93
C PRO A 45 -3.72 14.62 -16.54
N VAL A 46 -4.16 13.65 -17.34
CA VAL A 46 -3.25 12.70 -18.01
C VAL A 46 -2.29 13.42 -18.96
N SER A 47 -2.73 14.50 -19.60
CA SER A 47 -1.88 15.32 -20.47
C SER A 47 -0.72 15.95 -19.70
N GLU A 48 -0.93 16.40 -18.46
CA GLU A 48 0.10 16.98 -17.61
C GLU A 48 1.11 15.90 -17.19
N ALA A 49 0.61 14.78 -16.67
CA ALA A 49 1.45 13.63 -16.30
C ALA A 49 2.31 13.11 -17.47
N ALA A 50 1.75 13.06 -18.68
CA ALA A 50 2.47 12.62 -19.87
C ALA A 50 3.60 13.59 -20.25
N MET A 51 3.36 14.90 -20.14
CA MET A 51 4.39 15.91 -20.40
C MET A 51 5.53 15.83 -19.38
N ASP A 52 5.23 15.58 -18.10
CA ASP A 52 6.24 15.39 -17.06
C ASP A 52 7.15 14.19 -17.37
N LEU A 53 6.57 13.08 -17.83
CA LEU A 53 7.33 11.88 -18.23
C LEU A 53 8.23 12.17 -19.45
N ILE A 54 7.70 12.83 -20.48
CA ILE A 54 8.50 13.24 -21.65
C ILE A 54 9.66 14.13 -21.21
N ALA A 55 9.37 15.16 -20.42
CA ALA A 55 10.36 16.11 -19.92
C ALA A 55 11.44 15.44 -19.06
N PHE A 56 11.07 14.42 -18.27
CA PHE A 56 12.02 13.60 -17.52
C PHE A 56 12.95 12.83 -18.47
N THR A 57 12.39 12.15 -19.47
CA THR A 57 13.17 11.35 -20.43
C THR A 57 14.06 12.19 -21.35
N ASP A 58 13.71 13.44 -21.62
CA ASP A 58 14.50 14.34 -22.47
C ASP A 58 15.69 14.98 -21.73
N LYS A 59 15.62 15.11 -20.39
CA LYS A 59 16.67 15.76 -19.59
C LYS A 59 17.81 14.80 -19.27
N GLU A 60 17.64 13.90 -18.31
CA GLU A 60 18.64 12.90 -17.87
C GLU A 60 17.96 11.79 -17.05
N PRO A 61 18.50 10.54 -17.02
CA PRO A 61 19.69 10.05 -17.71
C PRO A 61 19.40 9.57 -19.14
N LYS A 62 20.41 9.68 -20.01
CA LYS A 62 20.34 9.15 -21.37
C LYS A 62 20.36 7.63 -21.35
N ASP A 63 19.37 7.01 -21.98
CA ASP A 63 19.32 5.55 -22.13
C ASP A 63 19.94 5.12 -23.46
N PHE A 64 21.17 4.62 -23.41
CA PHE A 64 21.87 4.13 -24.61
C PHE A 64 21.38 2.76 -25.10
N MET A 65 20.48 2.09 -24.37
CA MET A 65 19.75 0.92 -24.88
C MET A 65 18.70 1.30 -25.93
N VAL A 66 18.41 2.60 -26.09
CA VAL A 66 17.53 3.13 -27.13
C VAL A 66 18.31 4.11 -28.04
N PRO A 67 19.14 3.58 -28.97
CA PRO A 67 20.02 4.41 -29.80
C PRO A 67 19.27 5.35 -30.75
N SER A 68 18.02 5.06 -31.10
CA SER A 68 17.19 5.90 -31.96
C SER A 68 16.90 7.27 -31.35
N LYS A 69 16.95 7.39 -30.02
CA LYS A 69 16.66 8.63 -29.29
C LYS A 69 17.92 9.25 -28.67
N TRP A 70 18.83 8.44 -28.12
CA TRP A 70 20.01 8.93 -27.38
C TRP A 70 21.38 8.62 -28.02
N GLY A 71 21.40 7.94 -29.18
CA GLY A 71 22.63 7.55 -29.87
C GLY A 71 23.33 6.33 -29.26
N THR A 72 24.43 5.90 -29.88
CA THR A 72 25.23 4.76 -29.42
C THR A 72 26.45 5.23 -28.62
N VAL A 73 26.81 4.50 -27.56
CA VAL A 73 28.08 4.75 -26.83
C VAL A 73 29.27 4.45 -27.75
N SER A 74 30.26 5.34 -27.78
CA SER A 74 31.49 5.13 -28.56
C SER A 74 32.26 3.93 -28.03
N ARG A 75 32.66 3.00 -28.92
CA ARG A 75 33.51 1.84 -28.58
C ARG A 75 34.94 2.18 -28.15
N GLN A 76 35.34 3.45 -28.21
CA GLN A 76 36.71 3.92 -27.96
C GLN A 76 37.07 4.10 -26.47
N ALA A 77 36.18 3.74 -25.54
CA ALA A 77 36.50 3.68 -24.12
C ALA A 77 37.10 2.31 -23.74
N ARG A 78 38.27 1.98 -24.28
CA ARG A 78 39.19 0.96 -23.77
C ARG A 78 40.63 1.30 -24.15
#